data_AF-A0A349THY5-F1
#
_entry.id   AF-A0A349THY5-F1
#
_cell.length_a   1.000
_cell.length_b   1.000
_cell.length_c   1.000
_cell.angle_alpha   90.00
_cell.angle_beta   90.00
_cell.angle_gamma   90.00
#
_symmetry.space_group_name_H-M   'P 1'
#
loop_
_entity.id
_entity.type
_entity.pdbx_description
1 polymer ?
#
loop_
_entity_poly.entity_id
_entity_poly.type
_entity_poly.pdbx_seq_one_letter_code
_entity_poly.pdbx_strand_id
1 'polypeptide(L)' 'QVLKASHYFNLLDARNAVSVTERQRFILRVRSLARGVAEEYYASRKRLGFPLAPDALKKEFLEE' A
#
# COMPACT_ATOMS: atom_id res chain seq x y z
N GLN A 1 7.15 -2.55 7.31
CA GLN A 1 6.22 -3.41 8.10
C GLN A 1 5.21 -4.14 7.21
N VAL A 2 4.58 -3.48 6.23
CA VAL A 2 3.65 -4.10 5.25
C VAL A 2 4.22 -5.36 4.59
N LEU A 3 5.44 -5.28 4.03
CA LEU A 3 6.08 -6.42 3.35
C LEU A 3 6.28 -7.63 4.27
N LYS A 4 6.70 -7.40 5.53
CA LYS A 4 6.87 -8.47 6.52
C LYS A 4 5.53 -9.11 6.87
N ALA A 5 4.49 -8.30 7.10
CA ALA A 5 3.16 -8.80 7.39
C ALA A 5 2.58 -9.63 6.24
N SER A 6 2.73 -9.16 4.99
CA SER A 6 2.31 -9.90 3.80
C SER A 6 3.08 -11.22 3.64
N HIS A 7 4.40 -11.21 3.86
CA HIS A 7 5.21 -12.41 3.77
C HIS A 7 4.83 -13.45 4.83
N TYR A 8 4.70 -13.05 6.09
CA TYR A 8 4.28 -13.96 7.15
C TYR A 8 2.87 -14.48 6.95
N PHE A 9 1.94 -13.65 6.47
CA PHE A 9 0.61 -14.11 6.08
C PHE A 9 0.68 -15.21 5.02
N ASN A 10 1.48 -15.03 3.96
CA ASN A 10 1.65 -16.04 2.91
C ASN A 10 2.21 -17.36 3.46
N LEU A 11 3.19 -17.29 4.38
CA LEU A 11 3.75 -18.50 5.02
C LEU A 11 2.72 -19.23 5.88
N LEU A 12 1.87 -18.50 6.61
CA LEU A 12 0.81 -19.09 7.44
C LEU A 12 -0.32 -19.68 6.59
N ASP A 13 -0.72 -18.98 5.53
CA ASP A 13 -1.76 -19.42 4.60
C ASP A 13 -1.35 -20.69 3.85
N ALA A 14 -0.09 -20.77 3.38
CA ALA A 14 0.46 -21.96 2.74
C ALA A 14 0.53 -23.18 3.67
N ARG A 15 0.61 -22.97 4.98
CA ARG A 15 0.59 -24.03 6.00
C ARG A 15 -0.83 -24.42 6.43
N ASN A 16 -1.87 -23.84 5.82
CA ASN A 16 -3.27 -23.99 6.23
C ASN A 16 -3.49 -23.63 7.71
N ALA A 17 -2.66 -22.75 8.27
CA ALA A 17 -2.74 -22.31 9.66
C ALA A 17 -3.70 -21.13 9.87
N VAL A 18 -4.44 -20.74 8.82
CA VAL A 18 -5.36 -19.60 8.79
C VAL A 18 -6.70 -20.08 8.26
N SER A 19 -7.78 -19.88 9.01
CA SER A 19 -9.13 -20.19 8.54
C SER A 19 -9.60 -19.24 7.44
N VAL A 20 -10.65 -19.60 6.70
CA VAL A 20 -11.22 -18.76 5.64
C VAL A 20 -11.62 -17.37 6.14
N THR A 21 -12.24 -17.29 7.33
CA THR A 21 -12.65 -16.01 7.94
C THR A 21 -11.44 -15.17 8.37
N GLU A 22 -10.41 -15.81 8.93
CA GLU A 22 -9.18 -15.11 9.33
C GLU A 22 -8.40 -14.59 8.12
N ARG A 23 -8.39 -15.34 7.01
CA ARG A 23 -7.75 -14.95 5.76
C ARG A 23 -8.25 -13.58 5.28
N GLN A 24 -9.56 -13.40 5.21
CA GLN A 24 -10.17 -12.12 4.81
C GLN A 24 -9.73 -10.99 5.75
N ARG A 25 -9.74 -11.23 7.07
CA ARG A 25 -9.32 -10.24 8.08
C ARG A 25 -7.85 -9.85 7.91
N PHE A 26 -6.95 -10.81 7.71
CA PHE A 26 -5.52 -10.52 7.49
C PHE A 26 -5.28 -9.72 6.22
N ILE A 27 -5.93 -10.10 5.11
CA ILE A 27 -5.83 -9.38 3.84
C ILE A 27 -6.27 -7.92 4.01
N LEU A 28 -7.40 -7.68 4.68
CA LEU A 28 -7.88 -6.32 4.93
C LEU A 28 -6.88 -5.51 5.76
N ARG A 29 -6.31 -6.08 6.82
CA ARG A 29 -5.29 -5.40 7.64
C ARG A 29 -4.05 -5.03 6.83
N VAL A 30 -3.53 -5.95 6.01
CA VAL A 30 -2.36 -5.68 5.15
C VAL A 30 -2.69 -4.59 4.12
N ARG A 31 -3.89 -4.64 3.51
CA ARG A 31 -4.35 -3.63 2.55
C ARG A 31 -4.49 -2.24 3.17
N SER A 32 -5.07 -2.14 4.37
CA SER A 32 -5.19 -0.84 5.06
C SER A 32 -3.82 -0.23 5.36
N LEU A 33 -2.86 -1.04 5.79
CA LEU A 33 -1.48 -0.55 5.99
C LEU A 33 -0.82 -0.13 4.68
N ALA A 34 -0.98 -0.91 3.61
CA ALA A 34 -0.45 -0.57 2.29
C ALA A 34 -1.04 0.74 1.75
N ARG A 35 -2.35 0.94 1.93
CA ARG A 35 -3.05 2.17 1.55
C ARG A 35 -2.48 3.39 2.27
N GLY A 36 -2.31 3.34 3.58
CA GLY A 36 -1.72 4.45 4.34
C GLY A 36 -0.29 4.79 3.89
N VAL A 37 0.52 3.77 3.57
CA VAL A 37 1.86 4.00 2.99
C VAL A 37 1.77 4.68 1.61
N ALA A 38 0.84 4.27 0.76
CA ALA A 38 0.65 4.87 -0.57
C ALA A 38 0.16 6.32 -0.49
N GLU A 39 -0.79 6.62 0.40
CA GLU A 39 -1.29 7.98 0.65
C GLU A 39 -0.17 8.90 1.12
N GLU A 40 0.66 8.46 2.08
CA GLU A 40 1.79 9.27 2.55
C GLU A 40 2.91 9.41 1.52
N TYR A 41 3.17 8.37 0.74
CA TYR A 41 4.10 8.46 -0.37
C TYR A 41 3.62 9.49 -1.40
N TYR A 42 2.35 9.44 -1.79
CA TYR A 42 1.74 10.41 -2.70
C TYR A 42 1.84 11.83 -2.15
N ALA A 43 1.46 12.06 -0.89
CA ALA A 43 1.57 13.37 -0.24
C ALA A 43 3.02 13.87 -0.21
N SER A 44 3.98 13.00 0.12
CA SER A 44 5.40 13.33 0.07
C SER A 44 5.89 13.68 -1.33
N ARG A 45 5.36 13.03 -2.37
CA ARG A 45 5.70 13.38 -3.75
C ARG A 45 5.03 14.68 -4.19
N LYS A 46 3.78 14.95 -3.80
CA LYS A 46 3.09 16.23 -4.07
C LYS A 46 3.85 17.40 -3.44
N ARG A 47 4.33 17.27 -2.19
CA ARG A 47 5.18 18.28 -1.52
C ARG A 47 6.50 18.58 -2.26
N LEU A 48 7.03 17.60 -2.99
CA LEU A 48 8.23 17.75 -3.80
C LEU A 48 7.94 18.17 -5.25
N GLY A 49 6.68 18.45 -5.60
CA GLY A 49 6.28 18.79 -6.96
C GLY A 49 6.33 17.63 -7.96
N PHE A 50 6.17 16.39 -7.48
CA PHE A 50 6.24 15.16 -8.28
C PHE A 50 7.48 15.08 -9.19
N PRO A 51 8.71 15.06 -8.64
CA PRO A 51 9.95 15.21 -9.42
C PRO A 51 10.16 14.11 -10.47
N LEU A 52 9.54 12.94 -10.26
CA LEU A 52 9.64 11.78 -11.15
C LEU A 52 8.49 11.66 -12.15
N ALA A 53 7.49 12.57 -12.08
CA ALA A 53 6.36 12.55 -13.00
C ALA A 53 6.71 13.30 -14.31
N PRO A 54 6.15 12.87 -15.46
CA PRO A 54 6.11 13.67 -16.67
C PRO A 54 5.45 15.03 -16.46
N ASP A 55 5.87 16.05 -17.19
CA ASP A 55 5.40 17.42 -16.98
C ASP A 55 3.90 17.60 -17.22
N ALA A 56 3.30 16.80 -18.12
CA ALA A 56 1.86 16.78 -18.32
C ALA A 56 1.10 16.38 -17.03
N LEU A 57 1.57 15.33 -16.34
CA LEU A 57 0.97 14.86 -15.09
C LEU A 57 1.27 15.80 -13.92
N LYS A 58 2.45 16.42 -13.89
CA LYS A 58 2.76 17.44 -12.86
C LYS A 58 1.75 18.58 -12.89
N LYS A 59 1.42 19.10 -14.07
CA LYS A 59 0.45 20.19 -14.23
C LYS A 59 -0.93 19.76 -13.72
N GLU A 60 -1.44 18.63 -14.21
CA GLU A 60 -2.75 18.09 -13.81
C GLU A 60 -2.90 17.98 -12.28
N PHE A 61 -1.95 17.36 -11.59
CA PHE A 61 -2.08 17.05 -10.15
C PHE A 61 -1.57 18.15 -9.19
N LEU A 62 -0.89 19.18 -9.69
CA LEU A 62 -0.46 20.34 -8.90
C LEU A 62 -1.34 21.57 -9.09
N GLU A 63 -2.03 21.68 -10.24
CA GLU A 63 -2.98 22.76 -10.52
C GLU A 63 -4.39 22.45 -9.97
N GLU A 64 -4.67 21.21 -9.57
CA GLU A 64 -5.73 20.80 -8.62
C GLU A 64 -5.40 21.12 -7.15
#